data_AF-A0AAV2QUM5-F1
#
_entry.id   AF-A0AAV2QUM5-F1
#
_cell.length_a   1.000
_cell.length_b   1.000
_cell.length_c   1.000
_cell.angle_alpha   90.00
_cell.angle_beta   90.00
_cell.angle_gamma   90.00
#
_symmetry.space_group_name_H-M   'P 1'
#
loop_
_entity.id
_entity.type
_entity.pdbx_description
1 polymer ?
#
loop_
_entity_poly.entity_id
_entity_poly.type
_entity_poly.pdbx_seq_one_letter_code
_entity_poly.pdbx_strand_id
1 'polypeptide(L)'
;MDPAFEGAGAEQGLEIWRIENFEVVAYPKKQYGQFYQGDSYIVLYTTDVQSSGHKTYDLHFWLGSATSQDEAGAAAIKAVELDDTLGGVPVQHREVEGYESALFLSRFKKGVRYLQGGVVSGFHHVDPDAPYPARLFKVKGRRNIRVRQVACEVGAMNQGDCFILDAGKKVYVYMGPSCRRMERVKAVHAGNAIRDEDHAGSAKVLIIDETATPDEVGEFFEALGGGSPDDITAESEDDVQFERAAEQVVTLHKIWEDDDGVVQTEQIGEKPLQQSQLDSGDCFLLDTGVSVYVWIGRSSSKKEKVSSMKMAEGYIAQKGYANWVKVERVAEGTEPAVFKSFFKTWKEPEESCGLGRKFNQRQMSTVSAVSEDFNVMSLHADKRRLLRKNAGPAIGFMPDDGSGKVEINRIENFELEPVDESINGYFFGGDSYVIKYTYEIDGREKYIVYFWQCGIS
;
A
#
# COMPACT_ATOMS: atom_id res chain seq x y z
N MET A 1 27.55 -7.40 -14.58
CA MET A 1 27.20 -5.99 -14.36
C MET A 1 27.08 -5.36 -15.72
N ASP A 2 25.89 -4.85 -16.03
CA ASP A 2 25.65 -4.11 -17.26
C ASP A 2 26.43 -2.77 -17.22
N PRO A 3 27.18 -2.39 -18.27
CA PRO A 3 27.89 -1.11 -18.31
C PRO A 3 26.98 0.10 -18.05
N ALA A 4 25.70 0.01 -18.39
CA ALA A 4 24.74 1.10 -18.18
C ALA A 4 24.46 1.40 -16.70
N PHE A 5 24.77 0.48 -15.79
CA PHE A 5 24.61 0.65 -14.34
C PHE A 5 25.87 1.15 -13.64
N GLU A 6 26.95 1.45 -14.38
CA GLU A 6 28.15 2.00 -13.78
C GLU A 6 27.84 3.35 -13.08
N GLY A 7 28.03 3.39 -11.76
CA GLY A 7 27.72 4.57 -10.94
C GLY A 7 26.26 4.72 -10.53
N ALA A 8 25.38 3.78 -10.86
CA ALA A 8 23.98 3.80 -10.41
C ALA A 8 23.89 3.86 -8.87
N GLY A 9 23.04 4.73 -8.35
CA GLY A 9 22.88 4.93 -6.90
C GLY A 9 24.01 5.72 -6.23
N ALA A 10 24.99 6.24 -6.98
CA ALA A 10 26.10 7.01 -6.43
C ALA A 10 25.70 8.43 -5.95
N GLU A 11 24.60 9.00 -6.47
CA GLU A 11 24.09 10.31 -6.05
C GLU A 11 22.62 10.22 -5.64
N GLN A 12 22.18 11.11 -4.73
CA GLN A 12 20.76 11.23 -4.41
C GLN A 12 19.98 11.71 -5.64
N GLY A 13 18.90 11.01 -5.98
CA GLY A 13 18.06 11.40 -7.10
C GLY A 13 17.35 10.25 -7.78
N LEU A 14 16.75 10.59 -8.93
CA LEU A 14 16.06 9.66 -9.82
C LEU A 14 16.97 9.34 -11.00
N GLU A 15 17.12 8.05 -11.30
CA GLU A 15 17.81 7.53 -12.47
C GLU A 15 16.87 6.57 -13.20
N ILE A 16 16.80 6.69 -14.53
CA ILE A 16 15.89 5.90 -15.36
C ILE A 16 16.68 5.32 -16.53
N TRP A 17 16.44 4.05 -16.81
CA TRP A 17 16.90 3.34 -17.99
C TRP A 17 15.71 2.73 -18.72
N ARG A 18 15.85 2.62 -20.04
CA ARG A 18 14.91 1.96 -20.93
C ARG A 18 15.53 0.66 -21.42
N ILE A 19 14.74 -0.39 -21.55
CA ILE A 19 15.17 -1.62 -22.18
C ILE A 19 15.03 -1.46 -23.70
N GLU A 20 16.12 -1.65 -24.43
CA GLU A 20 16.14 -1.60 -25.89
C GLU A 20 16.86 -2.84 -26.41
N ASN A 21 16.15 -3.73 -27.12
CA ASN A 21 16.74 -4.97 -27.68
C ASN A 21 17.52 -5.81 -26.64
N PHE A 22 16.95 -6.02 -25.45
CA PHE A 22 17.58 -6.70 -24.29
C PHE A 22 18.75 -5.97 -23.61
N GLU A 23 19.10 -4.78 -24.06
CA GLU A 23 20.15 -3.95 -23.45
C GLU A 23 19.54 -2.83 -22.60
N VAL A 24 20.26 -2.43 -21.55
CA VAL A 24 19.86 -1.33 -20.68
C VAL A 24 20.44 -0.04 -21.26
N VAL A 25 19.58 0.92 -21.60
CA VAL A 25 19.98 2.21 -22.17
C VAL A 25 19.57 3.34 -21.22
N ALA A 26 20.53 4.21 -20.86
CA ALA A 26 20.25 5.35 -19.99
C ALA A 26 19.19 6.28 -20.62
N TYR A 27 18.10 6.52 -19.90
CA TYR A 27 16.99 7.30 -20.43
C TYR A 27 17.30 8.80 -20.30
N PRO A 28 17.02 9.63 -21.34
CA PRO A 28 17.35 11.05 -21.28
C PRO A 28 16.63 11.78 -20.14
N LYS A 29 17.37 12.48 -19.27
CA LYS A 29 16.80 13.24 -18.12
C LYS A 29 15.67 14.22 -18.50
N LYS A 30 15.69 14.75 -19.73
CA LYS A 30 14.63 15.64 -20.26
C LYS A 30 13.30 14.92 -20.51
N GLN A 31 13.34 13.61 -20.68
CA GLN A 31 12.18 12.77 -20.95
C GLN A 31 11.65 12.09 -19.69
N TYR A 32 12.24 12.32 -18.52
CA TYR A 32 11.76 11.71 -17.28
C TYR A 32 10.28 12.02 -17.02
N GLY A 33 9.51 10.96 -16.74
CA GLY A 33 8.07 11.00 -16.64
C GLY A 33 7.34 10.75 -17.96
N GLN A 34 8.05 10.52 -19.07
CA GLN A 34 7.48 10.02 -20.32
C GLN A 34 7.85 8.54 -20.44
N PHE A 35 6.86 7.69 -20.64
CA PHE A 35 7.04 6.25 -20.81
C PHE A 35 6.32 5.81 -22.06
N TYR A 36 6.99 5.01 -22.88
CA TYR A 36 6.38 4.44 -24.07
C TYR A 36 5.64 3.15 -23.70
N GLN A 37 4.40 3.02 -24.16
CA GLN A 37 3.52 1.88 -23.84
C GLN A 37 4.08 0.55 -24.33
N GLY A 38 4.86 0.58 -25.41
CA GLY A 38 5.50 -0.60 -25.98
C GLY A 38 6.81 -1.00 -25.31
N ASP A 39 7.30 -0.26 -24.32
CA ASP A 39 8.64 -0.43 -23.74
C ASP A 39 8.58 -0.83 -22.26
N SER A 40 9.70 -1.38 -21.77
CA SER A 40 9.94 -1.61 -20.35
C SER A 40 11.08 -0.72 -19.82
N TYR A 41 10.98 -0.30 -18.56
CA TYR A 41 11.91 0.66 -17.94
C TYR A 41 12.39 0.18 -16.57
N ILE A 42 13.56 0.68 -16.16
CA ILE A 42 14.11 0.53 -14.82
C ILE A 42 14.25 1.92 -14.23
N VAL A 43 13.74 2.13 -13.03
CA VAL A 43 13.70 3.42 -12.34
C VAL A 43 14.27 3.23 -10.94
N LEU A 44 15.43 3.82 -10.68
CA LEU A 44 16.08 3.82 -9.37
C LEU A 44 15.88 5.18 -8.70
N TYR A 45 15.38 5.18 -7.47
CA TYR A 45 15.33 6.35 -6.63
C TYR A 45 16.24 6.19 -5.41
N THR A 46 17.27 7.02 -5.35
CA THR A 46 18.28 7.01 -4.28
C THR A 46 17.99 8.12 -3.28
N THR A 47 17.87 7.75 -2.01
CA THR A 47 17.70 8.70 -0.90
C THR A 47 18.88 8.64 0.05
N ASP A 48 19.51 9.78 0.30
CA ASP A 48 20.55 9.92 1.31
C ASP A 48 19.91 10.02 2.70
N VAL A 49 20.20 9.05 3.57
CA VAL A 49 19.74 9.08 4.95
C VAL A 49 20.75 9.88 5.78
N GLN A 50 20.48 11.18 5.94
CA GLN A 50 21.36 12.15 6.59
C GLN A 50 21.81 11.76 8.01
N SER A 51 21.08 10.88 8.70
CA SER A 51 21.39 10.43 10.05
C SER A 51 22.38 9.26 10.13
N SER A 52 22.56 8.49 9.06
CA SER A 52 23.39 7.27 9.06
C SER A 52 24.54 7.30 8.05
N GLY A 53 24.47 8.19 7.05
CA GLY A 53 25.40 8.18 5.92
C GLY A 53 25.21 7.00 4.98
N HIS A 54 24.17 6.18 5.20
CA HIS A 54 23.75 5.13 4.31
C HIS A 54 22.67 5.64 3.35
N LYS A 55 22.57 4.96 2.22
CA LYS A 55 21.58 5.25 1.18
C LYS A 55 20.49 4.20 1.22
N THR A 56 19.27 4.63 0.98
CA THR A 56 18.13 3.74 0.73
C THR A 56 17.74 3.87 -0.73
N TYR A 57 17.34 2.75 -1.31
CA TYR A 57 17.04 2.65 -2.73
C TYR A 57 15.65 2.06 -2.91
N ASP A 58 14.82 2.75 -3.70
CA ASP A 58 13.62 2.17 -4.26
C ASP A 58 13.90 1.86 -5.73
N LEU A 59 13.86 0.58 -6.10
CA LEU A 59 14.09 0.12 -7.45
C LEU A 59 12.77 -0.31 -8.06
N HIS A 60 12.31 0.39 -9.08
CA HIS A 60 11.08 0.07 -9.79
C HIS A 60 11.45 -0.47 -11.16
N PHE A 61 10.77 -1.50 -11.64
CA PHE A 61 10.75 -1.82 -13.06
C PHE A 61 9.32 -1.64 -13.56
N TRP A 62 9.19 -0.80 -14.58
CA TRP A 62 7.92 -0.37 -15.13
C TRP A 62 7.67 -1.09 -16.44
N LEU A 63 6.48 -1.66 -16.58
CA LEU A 63 6.05 -2.46 -17.73
C LEU A 63 4.94 -1.74 -18.47
N GLY A 64 5.20 -1.37 -19.73
CA GLY A 64 4.19 -0.76 -20.59
C GLY A 64 3.06 -1.73 -20.91
N SER A 65 1.85 -1.19 -21.14
CA SER A 65 0.65 -1.97 -21.48
C SER A 65 0.80 -2.79 -22.77
N ALA A 66 1.69 -2.37 -23.67
CA ALA A 66 2.01 -3.01 -24.93
C ALA A 66 3.45 -3.56 -24.99
N THR A 67 4.17 -3.62 -23.87
CA THR A 67 5.55 -4.15 -23.86
C THR A 67 5.57 -5.65 -24.17
N SER A 68 6.58 -6.09 -24.91
CA SER A 68 6.69 -7.50 -25.27
C SER A 68 7.22 -8.33 -24.09
N GLN A 69 6.86 -9.62 -24.06
CA GLN A 69 7.18 -10.50 -22.94
C GLN A 69 8.69 -10.60 -22.67
N ASP A 70 9.48 -10.54 -23.73
CA ASP A 70 10.93 -10.61 -23.70
C ASP A 70 11.56 -9.33 -23.14
N GLU A 71 11.00 -8.15 -23.42
CA GLU A 71 11.41 -6.87 -22.81
C GLU A 71 11.00 -6.78 -21.34
N ALA A 72 9.79 -7.21 -21.01
CA ALA A 72 9.34 -7.30 -19.61
C ALA A 72 10.23 -8.24 -18.79
N GLY A 73 10.56 -9.41 -19.36
CA GLY A 73 11.48 -10.37 -18.77
C GLY A 73 12.89 -9.80 -18.60
N ALA A 74 13.39 -9.07 -19.61
CA ALA A 74 14.67 -8.40 -19.54
C ALA A 74 14.70 -7.32 -18.43
N ALA A 75 13.65 -6.50 -18.31
CA ALA A 75 13.55 -5.49 -17.25
C ALA A 75 13.59 -6.12 -15.85
N ALA A 76 12.85 -7.20 -15.63
CA ALA A 76 12.86 -7.93 -14.36
C ALA A 76 14.25 -8.50 -14.04
N ILE A 77 14.91 -9.17 -15.00
CA ILE A 77 16.26 -9.72 -14.80
C ILE A 77 17.27 -8.61 -14.49
N LYS A 78 17.22 -7.52 -15.24
CA LYS A 78 18.14 -6.38 -15.09
C LYS A 78 17.91 -5.62 -13.78
N ALA A 79 16.67 -5.55 -13.28
CA ALA A 79 16.39 -5.02 -11.96
C ALA A 79 17.05 -5.88 -10.85
N VAL A 80 17.02 -7.21 -10.96
CA VAL A 80 17.72 -8.09 -10.02
C VAL A 80 19.24 -7.93 -10.12
N GLU A 81 19.80 -7.78 -11.33
CA GLU A 81 21.23 -7.51 -11.50
C GLU A 81 21.65 -6.20 -10.81
N LEU A 82 20.84 -5.13 -10.94
CA LEU A 82 21.09 -3.85 -10.28
C LEU A 82 20.95 -3.95 -8.75
N ASP A 83 19.94 -4.65 -8.25
CA ASP A 83 19.78 -4.93 -6.81
C ASP A 83 21.01 -5.62 -6.21
N ASP A 84 21.51 -6.67 -6.87
CA ASP A 84 22.72 -7.38 -6.44
C ASP A 84 23.96 -6.45 -6.41
N THR A 85 24.10 -5.53 -7.37
CA THR A 85 25.22 -4.56 -7.38
C THR A 85 25.13 -3.54 -6.25
N LEU A 86 23.92 -3.23 -5.79
CA LEU A 86 23.65 -2.35 -4.65
C LEU A 86 23.63 -3.12 -3.32
N GLY A 87 24.06 -4.39 -3.33
CA GLY A 87 24.21 -5.22 -2.14
C GLY A 87 22.91 -5.83 -1.63
N GLY A 88 21.87 -5.93 -2.47
CA GLY A 88 20.55 -6.48 -2.08
C GLY A 88 19.79 -5.60 -1.08
N VAL A 89 20.20 -4.32 -0.98
CA VAL A 89 19.56 -3.31 -0.12
C VAL A 89 18.29 -2.71 -0.75
N PRO A 90 18.21 -2.47 -2.07
CA PRO A 90 17.00 -1.92 -2.68
C PRO A 90 15.72 -2.72 -2.40
N VAL A 91 14.62 -1.99 -2.24
CA VAL A 91 13.27 -2.58 -2.30
C VAL A 91 12.84 -2.58 -3.76
N GLN A 92 12.48 -3.75 -4.30
CA GLN A 92 12.08 -3.85 -5.70
C GLN A 92 10.55 -3.80 -5.85
N HIS A 93 10.08 -2.96 -6.77
CA HIS A 93 8.67 -2.72 -7.04
C HIS A 93 8.37 -3.05 -8.51
N ARG A 94 7.38 -3.91 -8.75
CA ARG A 94 6.82 -4.13 -10.09
C ARG A 94 5.74 -3.08 -10.35
N GLU A 95 5.98 -2.23 -11.33
CA GLU A 95 5.04 -1.18 -11.75
C GLU A 95 4.47 -1.53 -13.12
N VAL A 96 3.15 -1.49 -13.27
CA VAL A 96 2.48 -1.75 -14.55
C VAL A 96 1.81 -0.45 -14.98
N GLU A 97 1.87 -0.12 -16.28
CA GLU A 97 1.21 1.05 -16.84
C GLU A 97 -0.26 1.15 -16.35
N GLY A 98 -0.60 2.29 -15.75
CA GLY A 98 -1.95 2.58 -15.25
C GLY A 98 -2.24 2.01 -13.85
N TYR A 99 -1.35 1.21 -13.27
CA TYR A 99 -1.48 0.61 -11.93
C TYR A 99 -0.27 0.88 -11.05
N GLU A 100 0.47 1.95 -11.34
CA GLU A 100 1.68 2.27 -10.61
C GLU A 100 1.42 2.61 -9.15
N SER A 101 2.36 2.26 -8.29
CA SER A 101 2.29 2.58 -6.88
C SER A 101 2.29 4.10 -6.65
N ALA A 102 1.56 4.55 -5.62
CA ALA A 102 1.62 5.95 -5.19
C ALA A 102 3.06 6.41 -4.87
N LEU A 103 3.93 5.48 -4.45
CA LEU A 103 5.36 5.72 -4.24
C LEU A 103 6.06 6.06 -5.55
N PHE A 104 5.87 5.27 -6.61
CA PHE A 104 6.42 5.53 -7.93
C PHE A 104 5.93 6.87 -8.50
N LEU A 105 4.61 7.09 -8.48
CA LEU A 105 4.00 8.32 -8.98
C LEU A 105 4.52 9.57 -8.24
N SER A 106 4.78 9.45 -6.93
CA SER A 106 5.34 10.55 -6.12
C SER A 106 6.72 11.03 -6.59
N ARG A 107 7.46 10.20 -7.33
CA ARG A 107 8.79 10.55 -7.87
C ARG A 107 8.69 11.53 -9.04
N PHE A 108 7.56 11.57 -9.73
CA PHE A 108 7.31 12.41 -10.90
C PHE A 108 6.41 13.60 -10.54
N LYS A 109 6.99 14.66 -9.98
CA LYS A 109 6.25 15.87 -9.55
C LYS A 109 5.39 16.54 -10.64
N LYS A 110 5.71 16.32 -11.91
CA LYS A 110 4.99 16.86 -13.07
C LYS A 110 3.96 15.89 -13.65
N GLY A 111 3.75 14.75 -13.00
CA GLY A 111 2.97 13.63 -13.50
C GLY A 111 3.75 12.74 -14.46
N VAL A 112 3.17 11.57 -14.73
CA VAL A 112 3.62 10.60 -15.73
C VAL A 112 2.80 10.77 -17.01
N ARG A 113 3.41 10.55 -18.18
CA ARG A 113 2.77 10.60 -19.50
C ARG A 113 3.07 9.32 -20.25
N TYR A 114 2.03 8.67 -20.74
CA TYR A 114 2.14 7.49 -21.59
C TYR A 114 2.17 7.90 -23.06
N LEU A 115 3.15 7.39 -23.80
CA LEU A 115 3.37 7.68 -25.20
C LEU A 115 3.15 6.39 -26.01
N GLN A 116 2.38 6.47 -27.09
CA GLN A 116 2.21 5.33 -27.98
C GLN A 116 3.51 4.99 -28.72
N GLY A 117 3.67 3.71 -29.05
CA GLY A 117 4.85 3.16 -29.71
C GLY A 117 5.89 2.63 -28.71
N GLY A 118 7.11 2.44 -29.19
CA GLY A 118 8.21 1.85 -28.44
C GLY A 118 9.39 1.52 -29.35
N VAL A 119 10.44 0.92 -28.79
CA VAL A 119 11.50 0.26 -29.55
C VAL A 119 10.88 -0.91 -30.32
N VAL A 120 11.32 -1.09 -31.55
CA VAL A 120 10.77 -2.12 -32.44
C VAL A 120 11.23 -3.50 -31.95
N SER A 121 10.43 -4.13 -31.10
CA SER A 121 10.52 -5.56 -30.79
C SER A 121 9.84 -6.39 -31.89
N GLY A 122 10.46 -7.53 -32.24
CA GLY A 122 10.05 -8.39 -33.36
C GLY A 122 8.74 -9.17 -33.17
N PHE A 123 8.00 -8.92 -32.08
CA PHE A 123 6.78 -9.67 -31.74
C PHE A 123 5.72 -8.79 -31.05
N HIS A 124 5.21 -7.76 -31.71
CA HIS A 124 3.77 -7.39 -31.74
C HIS A 124 3.57 -6.07 -32.50
N HIS A 125 2.66 -6.08 -33.46
CA HIS A 125 2.01 -4.87 -33.97
C HIS A 125 0.71 -4.74 -33.18
N VAL A 126 0.58 -3.72 -32.33
CA VAL A 126 -0.71 -3.42 -31.70
C VAL A 126 -1.49 -2.55 -32.68
N ASP A 127 -2.62 -3.06 -33.14
CA ASP A 127 -3.55 -2.31 -33.98
C ASP A 127 -4.18 -1.20 -33.13
N PRO A 128 -3.96 0.10 -33.45
CA PRO A 128 -4.57 1.22 -32.74
C PRO A 128 -6.11 1.19 -32.76
N ASP A 129 -6.71 0.38 -33.65
CA ASP A 129 -8.14 0.22 -33.83
C ASP A 129 -8.70 -1.05 -33.15
N ALA A 130 -7.89 -1.81 -32.40
CA ALA A 130 -8.39 -2.95 -31.63
C ALA A 130 -9.37 -2.49 -30.53
N PRO A 131 -10.61 -3.02 -30.49
CA PRO A 131 -11.61 -2.57 -29.53
C PRO A 131 -11.18 -2.89 -28.08
N TYR A 132 -11.27 -1.89 -27.21
CA TYR A 132 -10.98 -2.03 -25.78
C TYR A 132 -11.90 -3.08 -25.15
N PRO A 133 -11.36 -4.16 -24.55
CA PRO A 133 -12.19 -5.18 -23.92
C PRO A 133 -12.85 -4.59 -22.66
N ALA A 134 -14.18 -4.55 -22.62
CA ALA A 134 -14.91 -4.04 -21.47
C ALA A 134 -14.64 -4.89 -20.22
N ARG A 135 -14.52 -4.24 -19.05
CA ARG A 135 -14.24 -4.89 -17.77
C ARG A 135 -15.28 -4.47 -16.74
N LEU A 136 -15.85 -5.44 -16.02
CA LEU A 136 -16.80 -5.18 -14.93
C LEU A 136 -16.14 -5.40 -13.58
N PHE A 137 -16.31 -4.46 -12.67
CA PHE A 137 -15.85 -4.55 -11.29
C PHE A 137 -17.04 -4.49 -10.34
N LYS A 138 -17.02 -5.32 -9.30
CA LYS A 138 -17.97 -5.36 -8.19
C LYS A 138 -17.37 -4.66 -6.97
N VAL A 139 -18.14 -3.76 -6.37
CA VAL A 139 -17.78 -3.00 -5.17
C VAL A 139 -18.66 -3.48 -4.02
N LYS A 140 -18.05 -4.14 -3.04
CA LYS A 140 -18.77 -4.74 -1.89
C LYS A 140 -17.98 -4.63 -0.59
N GLY A 141 -18.68 -4.36 0.51
CA GLY A 141 -18.16 -4.45 1.88
C GLY A 141 -18.81 -3.44 2.85
N ARG A 142 -18.63 -3.66 4.15
CA ARG A 142 -19.22 -2.86 5.23
C ARG A 142 -18.18 -1.97 5.94
N ARG A 143 -17.14 -2.58 6.50
CA ARG A 143 -15.97 -1.93 7.12
C ARG A 143 -14.82 -1.82 6.13
N ASN A 144 -14.61 -2.85 5.32
CA ASN A 144 -13.52 -2.95 4.35
C ASN A 144 -14.08 -3.13 2.94
N ILE A 145 -14.46 -2.02 2.28
CA ILE A 145 -15.03 -2.05 0.93
C ILE A 145 -13.94 -2.35 -0.09
N ARG A 146 -14.17 -3.41 -0.89
CA ARG A 146 -13.24 -3.89 -1.92
C ARG A 146 -13.85 -3.77 -3.30
N VAL A 147 -12.99 -3.56 -4.29
CA VAL A 147 -13.32 -3.54 -5.71
C VAL A 147 -12.68 -4.79 -6.33
N ARG A 148 -13.47 -5.64 -6.98
CA ARG A 148 -13.00 -6.90 -7.59
C ARG A 148 -13.52 -7.03 -9.00
N GLN A 149 -12.70 -7.47 -9.94
CA GLN A 149 -13.19 -7.78 -11.28
C GLN A 149 -14.10 -9.01 -11.25
N VAL A 150 -15.19 -8.97 -12.02
CA VAL A 150 -16.15 -10.05 -12.20
C VAL A 150 -16.39 -10.28 -13.70
N ALA A 151 -17.14 -11.34 -14.05
CA ALA A 151 -17.54 -11.56 -15.43
C ALA A 151 -18.28 -10.32 -15.97
N CYS A 152 -17.93 -9.88 -17.19
CA CYS A 152 -18.51 -8.70 -17.81
C CYS A 152 -19.87 -9.05 -18.44
N GLU A 153 -20.84 -9.35 -17.59
CA GLU A 153 -22.21 -9.74 -17.98
C GLU A 153 -23.21 -9.37 -16.87
N VAL A 154 -24.48 -9.18 -17.23
CA VAL A 154 -25.54 -8.82 -16.27
C VAL A 154 -25.73 -9.86 -15.17
N GLY A 155 -25.45 -11.14 -15.44
CA GLY A 155 -25.55 -12.22 -14.46
C GLY A 155 -24.59 -12.10 -13.26
N ALA A 156 -23.50 -11.32 -13.40
CA ALA A 156 -22.59 -11.03 -12.30
C ALA A 156 -23.07 -9.90 -11.37
N MET A 157 -24.13 -9.19 -11.77
CA MET A 157 -24.68 -8.04 -11.04
C MET A 157 -25.76 -8.43 -10.04
N ASN A 158 -25.92 -7.61 -8.99
CA ASN A 158 -27.03 -7.72 -8.05
C ASN A 158 -27.50 -6.33 -7.59
N GLN A 159 -28.68 -6.27 -6.99
CA GLN A 159 -29.30 -5.01 -6.56
C GLN A 159 -28.69 -4.40 -5.28
N GLY A 160 -27.89 -5.18 -4.52
CA GLY A 160 -27.33 -4.80 -3.22
C GLY A 160 -25.94 -4.17 -3.28
N ASP A 161 -25.22 -4.30 -4.39
CA ASP A 161 -23.83 -3.84 -4.51
C ASP A 161 -23.70 -2.70 -5.54
N CYS A 162 -22.54 -2.02 -5.59
CA CYS A 162 -22.20 -1.13 -6.69
C CYS A 162 -21.32 -1.85 -7.71
N PHE A 163 -21.39 -1.44 -8.98
CA PHE A 163 -20.57 -1.99 -10.05
C PHE A 163 -19.90 -0.87 -10.85
N ILE A 164 -18.72 -1.14 -11.41
CA ILE A 164 -18.00 -0.22 -12.28
C ILE A 164 -17.75 -0.94 -13.59
N LEU A 165 -18.33 -0.43 -14.68
CA LEU A 165 -18.07 -0.92 -16.03
C LEU A 165 -17.10 0.02 -16.72
N ASP A 166 -15.91 -0.49 -16.98
CA ASP A 166 -14.90 0.17 -17.78
C ASP A 166 -15.06 -0.22 -19.25
N ALA A 167 -15.54 0.71 -20.06
CA ALA A 167 -15.71 0.57 -21.51
C ALA A 167 -14.74 1.49 -22.28
N GLY A 168 -13.55 1.72 -21.72
CA GLY A 168 -12.52 2.56 -22.34
C GLY A 168 -12.86 4.05 -22.21
N LYS A 169 -13.50 4.64 -23.23
CA LYS A 169 -13.82 6.08 -23.25
C LYS A 169 -14.89 6.49 -22.24
N LYS A 170 -15.68 5.52 -21.75
CA LYS A 170 -16.72 5.74 -20.75
C LYS A 170 -16.50 4.76 -19.60
N VAL A 171 -16.53 5.28 -18.38
CA VAL A 171 -16.50 4.49 -17.15
C VAL A 171 -17.85 4.68 -16.47
N TYR A 172 -18.66 3.64 -16.40
CA TYR A 172 -19.98 3.69 -15.77
C TYR A 172 -19.89 3.21 -14.33
N VAL A 173 -20.46 3.95 -13.40
CA VAL A 173 -20.61 3.55 -12.00
C VAL A 173 -22.08 3.27 -11.74
N TYR A 174 -22.45 1.99 -11.74
CA TYR A 174 -23.79 1.52 -11.48
C TYR A 174 -24.03 1.37 -9.98
N MET A 175 -25.04 2.08 -9.45
CA MET A 175 -25.45 2.03 -8.05
C MET A 175 -26.68 1.16 -7.91
N GLY A 176 -26.53 -0.04 -7.35
CA GLY A 176 -27.68 -0.91 -7.06
C GLY A 176 -28.72 -0.20 -6.16
N PRO A 177 -30.03 -0.45 -6.33
CA PRO A 177 -31.07 0.20 -5.54
C PRO A 177 -30.88 0.05 -4.03
N SER A 178 -30.37 -1.10 -3.59
CA SER A 178 -30.17 -1.46 -2.19
C SER A 178 -28.75 -1.22 -1.68
N CYS A 179 -27.84 -0.66 -2.49
CA CYS A 179 -26.44 -0.50 -2.12
C CYS A 179 -26.20 0.57 -1.05
N ARG A 180 -25.19 0.33 -0.20
CA ARG A 180 -24.95 1.18 0.97
C ARG A 180 -24.25 2.47 0.61
N ARG A 181 -24.47 3.50 1.44
CA ARG A 181 -23.85 4.83 1.25
C ARG A 181 -22.32 4.80 1.14
N MET A 182 -21.65 3.99 1.96
CA MET A 182 -20.19 3.89 1.92
C MET A 182 -19.70 3.19 0.64
N GLU A 183 -20.43 2.18 0.14
CA GLU A 183 -20.13 1.49 -1.12
C GLU A 183 -20.29 2.45 -2.30
N ARG A 184 -21.35 3.26 -2.33
CA ARG A 184 -21.54 4.32 -3.34
C ARG A 184 -20.36 5.28 -3.38
N VAL A 185 -19.92 5.78 -2.22
CA VAL A 185 -18.75 6.69 -2.13
C VAL A 185 -17.49 6.01 -2.65
N LYS A 186 -17.25 4.75 -2.27
CA LYS A 186 -16.07 4.01 -2.71
C LYS A 186 -16.13 3.68 -4.21
N ALA A 187 -17.30 3.36 -4.74
CA ALA A 187 -17.51 3.08 -6.16
C ALA A 187 -17.26 4.31 -7.02
N VAL A 188 -17.74 5.49 -6.60
CA VAL A 188 -17.44 6.76 -7.28
C VAL A 188 -15.95 7.07 -7.22
N HIS A 189 -15.31 6.87 -6.06
CA HIS A 189 -13.87 7.08 -5.94
C HIS A 189 -13.08 6.14 -6.84
N ALA A 190 -13.41 4.85 -6.85
CA ALA A 190 -12.77 3.84 -7.71
C ALA A 190 -13.04 4.08 -9.20
N GLY A 191 -14.23 4.53 -9.59
CA GLY A 191 -14.52 4.91 -10.98
C GLY A 191 -13.75 6.14 -11.43
N ASN A 192 -13.56 7.13 -10.55
CA ASN A 192 -12.67 8.27 -10.84
C ASN A 192 -11.20 7.83 -10.89
N ALA A 193 -10.77 6.91 -10.03
CA ALA A 193 -9.44 6.33 -10.10
C ALA A 193 -9.22 5.62 -11.45
N ILE A 194 -10.14 4.75 -11.91
CA ILE A 194 -10.05 4.12 -13.24
C ILE A 194 -9.99 5.17 -14.36
N ARG A 195 -10.77 6.27 -14.27
CA ARG A 195 -10.66 7.37 -15.24
C ARG A 195 -9.27 7.99 -15.25
N ASP A 196 -8.75 8.35 -14.07
CA ASP A 196 -7.52 9.12 -13.93
C ASP A 196 -6.26 8.28 -14.12
N GLU A 197 -6.27 7.03 -13.65
CA GLU A 197 -5.17 6.07 -13.61
C GLU A 197 -5.15 5.23 -14.91
N ASP A 198 -6.23 4.52 -15.24
CA ASP A 198 -6.28 3.63 -16.41
C ASP A 198 -6.48 4.40 -17.74
N HIS A 199 -7.19 5.53 -17.71
CA HIS A 199 -7.54 6.30 -18.93
C HIS A 199 -6.90 7.70 -18.99
N ALA A 200 -5.93 8.00 -18.12
CA ALA A 200 -5.20 9.27 -18.07
C ALA A 200 -6.12 10.51 -18.01
N GLY A 201 -7.28 10.39 -17.37
CA GLY A 201 -8.29 11.44 -17.23
C GLY A 201 -9.15 11.68 -18.49
N SER A 202 -8.93 10.91 -19.56
CA SER A 202 -9.60 11.12 -20.86
C SER A 202 -10.99 10.49 -20.95
N ALA A 203 -11.28 9.50 -20.09
CA ALA A 203 -12.58 8.86 -20.05
C ALA A 203 -13.63 9.72 -19.33
N LYS A 204 -14.91 9.51 -19.65
CA LYS A 204 -16.03 10.16 -18.94
C LYS A 204 -16.60 9.21 -17.90
N VAL A 205 -16.64 9.64 -16.64
CA VAL A 205 -17.34 8.90 -15.57
C VAL A 205 -18.82 9.22 -15.62
N LEU A 206 -19.66 8.20 -15.74
CA LEU A 206 -21.12 8.30 -15.78
C LEU A 206 -21.70 7.54 -14.58
N ILE A 207 -22.52 8.21 -13.76
CA ILE A 207 -23.15 7.59 -12.60
C ILE A 207 -24.53 7.11 -13.01
N ILE A 208 -24.77 5.81 -12.89
CA ILE A 208 -26.06 5.18 -13.18
C ILE A 208 -26.71 4.86 -11.83
N ASP A 209 -27.57 5.77 -11.37
CA ASP A 209 -28.37 5.62 -10.15
C ASP A 209 -29.87 5.81 -10.46
N GLU A 210 -30.70 5.93 -9.42
CA GLU A 210 -32.16 6.12 -9.54
C GLU A 210 -32.56 7.39 -10.31
N THR A 211 -31.65 8.34 -10.49
CA THR A 211 -31.87 9.60 -11.21
C THR A 211 -31.42 9.54 -12.67
N ALA A 212 -30.75 8.46 -13.08
CA ALA A 212 -30.28 8.27 -14.45
C ALA A 212 -31.44 8.17 -15.43
N THR A 213 -31.25 8.75 -16.61
CA THR A 213 -32.24 8.67 -17.69
C THR A 213 -32.32 7.26 -18.27
N PRO A 214 -33.47 6.85 -18.84
CA PRO A 214 -33.59 5.54 -19.50
C PRO A 214 -32.54 5.31 -20.59
N ASP A 215 -32.12 6.38 -21.27
CA ASP A 215 -31.08 6.32 -22.30
C ASP A 215 -29.71 6.02 -21.70
N GLU A 216 -29.32 6.66 -20.59
CA GLU A 216 -28.06 6.38 -19.88
C GLU A 216 -28.01 4.96 -19.33
N VAL A 217 -29.14 4.45 -18.84
CA VAL A 217 -29.28 3.06 -18.40
C VAL A 217 -29.14 2.11 -19.60
N GLY A 218 -29.76 2.41 -20.73
CA GLY A 218 -29.63 1.64 -21.97
C GLY A 218 -28.19 1.57 -22.48
N GLU A 219 -27.49 2.71 -22.51
CA GLU A 219 -26.07 2.79 -22.90
C GLU A 219 -25.16 1.92 -22.02
N PHE A 220 -25.46 1.84 -20.71
CA PHE A 220 -24.73 0.98 -19.79
C PHE A 220 -24.88 -0.50 -20.14
N PHE A 221 -26.11 -0.99 -20.33
CA PHE A 221 -26.34 -2.40 -20.65
C PHE A 221 -25.87 -2.78 -22.05
N GLU A 222 -25.94 -1.86 -23.01
CA GLU A 222 -25.33 -2.05 -24.32
C GLU A 222 -23.81 -2.22 -24.21
N ALA A 223 -23.15 -1.34 -23.44
CA ALA A 223 -21.70 -1.42 -23.18
C ALA A 223 -21.31 -2.67 -22.38
N LEU A 224 -22.20 -3.19 -21.55
CA LEU A 224 -21.99 -4.43 -20.79
C LEU A 224 -22.05 -5.69 -21.68
N GLY A 225 -22.65 -5.60 -22.87
CA GLY A 225 -22.87 -6.73 -23.76
C GLY A 225 -24.29 -7.29 -23.76
N GLY A 226 -25.25 -6.55 -23.17
CA GLY A 226 -26.68 -6.87 -23.14
C GLY A 226 -27.26 -7.02 -21.73
N GLY A 227 -28.59 -7.12 -21.67
CA GLY A 227 -29.38 -7.23 -20.43
C GLY A 227 -30.22 -5.98 -20.13
N SER A 228 -30.86 -5.99 -18.98
CA SER A 228 -31.72 -4.91 -18.50
C SER A 228 -31.69 -4.82 -16.96
N PRO A 229 -32.18 -3.73 -16.36
CA PRO A 229 -32.33 -3.63 -14.91
C PRO A 229 -33.13 -4.79 -14.29
N ASP A 230 -34.09 -5.34 -15.03
CA ASP A 230 -34.96 -6.43 -14.59
C ASP A 230 -34.23 -7.79 -14.52
N ASP A 231 -33.11 -7.93 -15.23
CA ASP A 231 -32.27 -9.14 -15.22
C ASP A 231 -31.30 -9.18 -14.02
N ILE A 232 -31.18 -8.08 -13.28
CA ILE A 232 -30.30 -7.99 -12.10
C ILE A 232 -30.94 -8.73 -10.94
N THR A 233 -30.24 -9.75 -10.45
CA THR A 233 -30.70 -10.58 -9.33
C THR A 233 -30.81 -9.80 -8.01
N ALA A 234 -31.76 -10.20 -7.16
CA ALA A 234 -31.83 -9.69 -5.79
C ALA A 234 -30.58 -10.12 -5.00
N GLU A 235 -30.17 -9.30 -4.04
CA GLU A 235 -28.99 -9.54 -3.21
C GLU A 235 -29.05 -10.94 -2.54
N SER A 236 -28.01 -11.75 -2.74
CA SER A 236 -27.81 -13.01 -2.04
C SER A 236 -26.61 -12.92 -1.08
N GLU A 237 -26.89 -13.28 0.18
CA GLU A 237 -25.99 -13.50 1.32
C GLU A 237 -25.30 -12.28 1.98
N ASP A 238 -25.24 -12.40 3.31
CA ASP A 238 -24.97 -11.38 4.32
C ASP A 238 -23.53 -10.83 4.23
N ASP A 239 -23.36 -9.50 4.14
CA ASP A 239 -22.04 -8.85 4.01
C ASP A 239 -21.04 -9.24 5.08
N VAL A 240 -21.51 -9.62 6.26
CA VAL A 240 -20.65 -10.08 7.36
C VAL A 240 -19.96 -11.40 6.99
N GLN A 241 -20.60 -12.25 6.20
CA GLN A 241 -20.06 -13.50 5.70
C GLN A 241 -19.10 -13.25 4.53
N PHE A 242 -19.41 -12.29 3.65
CA PHE A 242 -18.49 -11.81 2.60
C PHE A 242 -17.23 -11.15 3.18
N GLU A 243 -17.36 -10.33 4.22
CA GLU A 243 -16.22 -9.71 4.91
C GLU A 243 -15.40 -10.74 5.68
N ARG A 244 -16.03 -11.68 6.40
CA ARG A 244 -15.31 -12.78 7.06
C ARG A 244 -14.59 -13.68 6.05
N ALA A 245 -15.20 -13.97 4.90
CA ALA A 245 -14.61 -14.77 3.82
C ALA A 245 -13.60 -13.99 2.96
N ALA A 246 -13.49 -12.67 3.13
CA ALA A 246 -12.52 -11.81 2.45
C ALA A 246 -11.35 -11.38 3.37
N GLU A 247 -11.61 -11.23 4.68
CA GLU A 247 -10.60 -11.02 5.74
C GLU A 247 -9.86 -12.32 6.10
N GLN A 248 -10.49 -13.48 5.89
CA GLN A 248 -9.79 -14.69 5.49
C GLN A 248 -9.50 -14.51 3.99
N VAL A 249 -8.28 -14.35 3.51
CA VAL A 249 -7.18 -15.30 3.60
C VAL A 249 -5.92 -14.46 3.34
N VAL A 250 -5.36 -13.81 4.38
CA VAL A 250 -3.95 -13.40 4.28
C VAL A 250 -3.14 -14.66 4.50
N THR A 251 -2.65 -15.25 3.42
CA THR A 251 -1.89 -16.49 3.47
C THR A 251 -0.43 -16.26 3.22
N LEU A 252 0.37 -17.03 3.95
CA LEU A 252 1.78 -17.15 3.71
C LEU A 252 2.02 -18.47 2.99
N HIS A 253 2.67 -18.41 1.85
CA HIS A 253 3.05 -19.55 1.04
C HIS A 253 4.57 -19.66 1.01
N LYS A 254 5.10 -20.87 1.11
CA LYS A 254 6.47 -21.17 0.69
C LYS A 254 6.46 -21.36 -0.82
N ILE A 255 7.44 -20.76 -1.52
CA ILE A 255 7.56 -20.86 -2.98
C ILE A 255 8.93 -21.43 -3.35
N TRP A 256 8.95 -22.34 -4.31
CA TRP A 256 10.18 -22.88 -4.89
C TRP A 256 9.95 -23.29 -6.34
N GLU A 257 11.05 -23.49 -7.07
CA GLU A 257 11.04 -23.97 -8.45
C GLU A 257 11.54 -25.42 -8.45
N ASP A 258 10.79 -26.34 -9.06
CA ASP A 258 11.23 -27.74 -9.19
C ASP A 258 12.30 -27.91 -10.28
N ASP A 259 12.79 -29.15 -10.43
CA ASP A 259 13.82 -29.50 -11.42
C ASP A 259 13.35 -29.29 -12.88
N ASP A 260 12.04 -29.26 -13.11
CA ASP A 260 11.41 -29.03 -14.41
C ASP A 260 11.12 -27.54 -14.69
N GLY A 261 11.45 -26.65 -13.74
CA GLY A 261 11.26 -25.20 -13.87
C GLY A 261 9.84 -24.73 -13.59
N VAL A 262 9.00 -25.58 -12.97
CA VAL A 262 7.63 -25.26 -12.58
C VAL A 262 7.61 -24.69 -11.17
N VAL A 263 6.84 -23.62 -11.00
CA VAL A 263 6.67 -22.93 -9.72
C VAL A 263 5.74 -23.76 -8.84
N GLN A 264 6.25 -24.19 -7.70
CA GLN A 264 5.49 -24.90 -6.68
C GLN A 264 5.18 -23.95 -5.53
N THR A 265 3.95 -24.01 -5.01
CA THR A 265 3.51 -23.19 -3.88
C THR A 265 2.87 -24.06 -2.80
N GLU A 266 3.27 -23.87 -1.55
CA GLU A 266 2.70 -24.55 -0.39
C GLU A 266 2.20 -23.52 0.61
N GLN A 267 0.95 -23.63 1.04
CA GLN A 267 0.42 -22.75 2.10
C GLN A 267 0.95 -23.18 3.46
N ILE A 268 1.75 -22.32 4.09
CA ILE A 268 2.40 -22.60 5.39
C ILE A 268 1.79 -21.83 6.56
N GLY A 269 0.88 -20.89 6.27
CA GLY A 269 0.25 -20.10 7.32
C GLY A 269 -0.95 -19.29 6.86
N GLU A 270 -1.83 -19.00 7.82
CA GLU A 270 -2.90 -18.02 7.73
C GLU A 270 -2.87 -17.12 8.98
N LYS A 271 -3.56 -15.98 8.95
CA LYS A 271 -3.60 -15.07 10.10
C LYS A 271 -4.07 -15.78 11.38
N PRO A 272 -3.44 -15.52 12.54
CA PRO A 272 -2.34 -14.58 12.76
C PRO A 272 -0.97 -15.17 12.38
N LEU A 273 -0.26 -14.52 11.44
CA LEU A 273 1.06 -14.97 11.00
C LEU A 273 2.12 -14.70 12.07
N GLN A 274 3.14 -15.55 12.12
CA GLN A 274 4.27 -15.45 13.04
C GLN A 274 5.56 -15.23 12.27
N GLN A 275 6.40 -14.30 12.74
CA GLN A 275 7.69 -13.99 12.10
C GLN A 275 8.58 -15.24 11.95
N SER A 276 8.48 -16.20 12.87
CA SER A 276 9.21 -17.48 12.81
C SER A 276 8.82 -18.40 11.64
N GLN A 277 7.77 -18.06 10.88
CA GLN A 277 7.41 -18.77 9.65
C GLN A 277 8.26 -18.36 8.45
N LEU A 278 9.01 -17.24 8.55
CA LEU A 278 9.93 -16.77 7.52
C LEU A 278 11.33 -17.32 7.82
N ASP A 279 11.72 -18.37 7.09
CA ASP A 279 13.05 -18.96 7.17
C ASP A 279 14.05 -18.22 6.27
N SER A 280 15.18 -17.77 6.82
CA SER A 280 16.23 -17.04 6.08
C SER A 280 16.79 -17.82 4.89
N GLY A 281 16.64 -19.13 4.82
CA GLY A 281 17.09 -19.99 3.73
C GLY A 281 16.14 -20.09 2.53
N ASP A 282 14.90 -19.60 2.64
CA ASP A 282 13.86 -19.80 1.63
C ASP A 282 13.24 -18.47 1.14
N CYS A 283 12.39 -18.55 0.12
CA CYS A 283 11.53 -17.44 -0.31
C CYS A 283 10.06 -17.73 0.03
N PHE A 284 9.33 -16.70 0.45
CA PHE A 284 7.93 -16.81 0.83
C PHE A 284 7.06 -15.80 0.09
N LEU A 285 5.80 -16.14 -0.13
CA LEU A 285 4.81 -15.29 -0.76
C LEU A 285 3.69 -14.99 0.23
N LEU A 286 3.52 -13.71 0.57
CA LEU A 286 2.43 -13.22 1.39
C LEU A 286 1.32 -12.69 0.48
N ASP A 287 0.24 -13.44 0.37
CA ASP A 287 -0.94 -13.06 -0.38
C ASP A 287 -1.90 -12.31 0.55
N THR A 288 -2.21 -11.05 0.22
CA THR A 288 -3.16 -10.24 0.99
C THR A 288 -4.54 -10.15 0.34
N GLY A 289 -4.72 -10.78 -0.82
CA GLY A 289 -5.90 -10.67 -1.68
C GLY A 289 -6.04 -9.32 -2.40
N VAL A 290 -5.12 -8.37 -2.20
CA VAL A 290 -5.07 -7.07 -2.88
C VAL A 290 -3.68 -6.82 -3.47
N SER A 291 -2.64 -7.15 -2.72
CA SER A 291 -1.25 -7.14 -3.16
C SER A 291 -0.54 -8.42 -2.73
N VAL A 292 0.47 -8.81 -3.50
CA VAL A 292 1.31 -9.97 -3.20
C VAL A 292 2.70 -9.46 -2.81
N TYR A 293 3.22 -9.92 -1.68
CA TYR A 293 4.60 -9.64 -1.27
C TYR A 293 5.44 -10.90 -1.43
N VAL A 294 6.64 -10.77 -1.95
CA VAL A 294 7.62 -11.84 -2.07
C VAL A 294 8.75 -11.55 -1.10
N TRP A 295 8.78 -12.26 0.02
CA TRP A 295 9.84 -12.15 1.01
C TRP A 295 11.01 -13.06 0.64
N ILE A 296 12.22 -12.50 0.65
CA ILE A 296 13.45 -13.16 0.23
C ILE A 296 14.36 -13.34 1.43
N GLY A 297 14.57 -14.60 1.83
CA GLY A 297 15.53 -14.94 2.87
C GLY A 297 16.95 -14.53 2.50
N ARG A 298 17.72 -14.07 3.49
CA ARG A 298 19.10 -13.62 3.31
C ARG A 298 19.99 -14.73 2.73
N SER A 299 19.77 -15.96 3.19
CA SER A 299 20.51 -17.16 2.86
C SER A 299 19.88 -18.01 1.74
N SER A 300 18.82 -17.53 1.09
CA SER A 300 18.19 -18.23 -0.03
C SER A 300 19.10 -18.32 -1.26
N SER A 301 18.83 -19.31 -2.12
CA SER A 301 19.68 -19.57 -3.27
C SER A 301 19.61 -18.45 -4.31
N LYS A 302 20.70 -18.23 -5.06
CA LYS A 302 20.71 -17.22 -6.14
C LYS A 302 19.63 -17.50 -7.19
N LYS A 303 19.36 -18.78 -7.48
CA LYS A 303 18.30 -19.18 -8.43
C LYS A 303 16.94 -18.69 -7.93
N GLU A 304 16.60 -18.94 -6.67
CA GLU A 304 15.33 -18.48 -6.09
C GLU A 304 15.23 -16.96 -6.01
N LYS A 305 16.31 -16.27 -5.67
CA LYS A 305 16.34 -14.80 -5.66
C LYS A 305 16.02 -14.21 -7.03
N VAL A 306 16.60 -14.76 -8.09
CA VAL A 306 16.33 -14.31 -9.47
C VAL A 306 14.93 -14.72 -9.92
N SER A 307 14.52 -15.97 -9.67
CA SER A 307 13.21 -16.49 -10.07
C SER A 307 12.05 -15.94 -9.24
N SER A 308 12.30 -15.29 -8.09
CA SER A 308 11.27 -14.89 -7.12
C SER A 308 10.10 -14.09 -7.70
N MET A 309 10.39 -13.12 -8.57
CA MET A 309 9.35 -12.31 -9.23
C MET A 309 8.56 -13.12 -10.26
N LYS A 310 9.25 -13.96 -11.05
CA LYS A 310 8.60 -14.89 -11.98
C LYS A 310 7.71 -15.91 -11.24
N MET A 311 8.16 -16.38 -10.07
CA MET A 311 7.37 -17.28 -9.21
C MET A 311 6.10 -16.60 -8.71
N ALA A 312 6.17 -15.32 -8.33
CA ALA A 312 4.99 -14.55 -7.93
C ALA A 312 4.00 -14.32 -9.09
N GLU A 313 4.50 -14.05 -10.30
CA GLU A 313 3.67 -13.96 -11.51
C GLU A 313 2.99 -15.30 -11.84
N GLY A 314 3.72 -16.41 -11.72
CA GLY A 314 3.16 -17.76 -11.86
C GLY A 314 2.05 -18.05 -10.85
N TYR A 315 2.25 -17.65 -9.59
CA TYR A 315 1.23 -17.77 -8.55
C TYR A 315 -0.03 -16.93 -8.85
N ILE A 316 0.14 -15.68 -9.28
CA ILE A 316 -0.97 -14.79 -9.68
C ILE A 316 -1.77 -15.42 -10.82
N ALA A 317 -1.10 -15.95 -11.84
CA ALA A 317 -1.75 -16.64 -12.95
C ALA A 317 -2.50 -17.90 -12.49
N GLN A 318 -1.90 -18.71 -11.62
CA GLN A 318 -2.52 -19.92 -11.07
C GLN A 318 -3.78 -19.62 -10.24
N LYS A 319 -3.78 -18.51 -9.50
CA LYS A 319 -4.91 -18.04 -8.69
C LYS A 319 -6.01 -17.35 -9.51
N GLY A 320 -5.77 -17.08 -10.80
CA GLY A 320 -6.70 -16.33 -11.65
C GLY A 320 -6.78 -14.84 -11.27
N TYR A 321 -5.73 -14.31 -10.65
CA TYR A 321 -5.61 -12.88 -10.36
C TYR A 321 -5.25 -12.10 -11.61
N ALA A 322 -5.69 -10.84 -11.67
CA ALA A 322 -5.37 -9.97 -12.78
C ALA A 322 -3.86 -9.66 -12.83
N ASN A 323 -3.34 -9.46 -14.04
CA ASN A 323 -1.92 -9.19 -14.30
C ASN A 323 -1.41 -7.85 -13.71
N TRP A 324 -2.32 -6.94 -13.39
CA TRP A 324 -2.03 -5.67 -12.70
C TRP A 324 -1.98 -5.77 -11.18
N VAL A 325 -2.21 -6.96 -10.59
CA VAL A 325 -2.05 -7.12 -9.14
C VAL A 325 -0.63 -6.76 -8.74
N LYS A 326 -0.52 -5.90 -7.72
CA LYS A 326 0.75 -5.38 -7.25
C LYS A 326 1.62 -6.49 -6.66
N VAL A 327 2.87 -6.55 -7.09
CA VAL A 327 3.90 -7.46 -6.56
C VAL A 327 5.04 -6.64 -5.98
N GLU A 328 5.33 -6.84 -4.69
CA GLU A 328 6.45 -6.19 -4.01
C GLU A 328 7.46 -7.23 -3.54
N ARG A 329 8.73 -7.08 -3.91
CA ARG A 329 9.80 -7.94 -3.40
C ARG A 329 10.45 -7.30 -2.20
N VAL A 330 10.54 -8.06 -1.11
CA VAL A 330 11.01 -7.62 0.20
C VAL A 330 12.18 -8.50 0.62
N ALA A 331 13.35 -7.91 0.88
CA ALA A 331 14.49 -8.65 1.40
C ALA A 331 14.44 -8.75 2.94
N GLU A 332 14.97 -9.86 3.48
CA GLU A 332 15.08 -10.07 4.92
C GLU A 332 15.86 -8.94 5.61
N GLY A 333 15.21 -8.27 6.57
CA GLY A 333 15.75 -7.14 7.33
C GLY A 333 15.45 -5.76 6.74
N THR A 334 14.86 -5.68 5.54
CA THR A 334 14.43 -4.42 4.92
C THR A 334 12.90 -4.31 4.82
N GLU A 335 12.17 -5.05 5.66
CA GLU A 335 10.72 -5.17 5.51
C GLU A 335 9.98 -3.83 5.76
N PRO A 336 9.06 -3.43 4.84
CA PRO A 336 8.21 -2.27 5.03
C PRO A 336 7.27 -2.41 6.24
N ALA A 337 6.89 -1.28 6.84
CA ALA A 337 5.96 -1.27 7.98
C ALA A 337 4.61 -1.94 7.66
N VAL A 338 4.14 -1.81 6.42
CA VAL A 338 2.91 -2.45 5.94
C VAL A 338 3.05 -3.98 5.94
N PHE A 339 4.16 -4.51 5.44
CA PHE A 339 4.46 -5.94 5.48
C PHE A 339 4.49 -6.47 6.93
N LYS A 340 5.22 -5.78 7.83
CA LYS A 340 5.33 -6.16 9.24
C LYS A 340 3.97 -6.22 9.96
N SER A 341 3.01 -5.38 9.55
CA SER A 341 1.67 -5.31 10.15
C SER A 341 0.82 -6.58 9.97
N PHE A 342 1.17 -7.45 9.01
CA PHE A 342 0.45 -8.70 8.78
C PHE A 342 0.81 -9.80 9.79
N PHE A 343 1.88 -9.62 10.58
CA PHE A 343 2.36 -10.56 11.58
C PHE A 343 1.91 -10.16 12.98
N LYS A 344 1.61 -11.14 13.83
CA LYS A 344 1.09 -10.96 15.20
C LYS A 344 2.04 -10.14 16.07
N THR A 345 3.33 -10.46 15.98
CA THR A 345 4.41 -9.80 16.70
C THR A 345 5.63 -9.79 15.80
N TRP A 346 6.21 -8.61 15.56
CA TRP A 346 7.46 -8.47 14.81
C TRP A 346 8.56 -8.00 15.75
N LYS A 347 9.60 -8.81 15.93
CA LYS A 347 10.77 -8.47 16.73
C LYS A 347 11.93 -8.13 15.81
N GLU A 348 12.47 -6.93 15.97
CA GLU A 348 13.73 -6.57 15.32
C GLU A 348 14.91 -7.11 16.16
N PRO A 349 16.00 -7.61 15.54
CA PRO A 349 17.14 -8.19 16.26
C PRO A 349 17.71 -7.26 17.32
N GLU A 350 18.13 -7.73 18.50
CA GLU A 350 18.44 -6.91 19.68
C GLU A 350 19.50 -5.80 19.47
N GLU A 351 20.33 -5.85 18.43
CA GLU A 351 21.19 -4.69 18.07
C GLU A 351 20.36 -3.43 17.72
N SER A 352 19.11 -3.62 17.29
CA SER A 352 18.09 -2.58 17.03
C SER A 352 17.37 -2.08 18.29
N CYS A 353 17.44 -2.79 19.43
CA CYS A 353 16.61 -2.44 20.58
C CYS A 353 17.26 -1.35 21.45
N GLY A 354 16.62 -0.19 21.41
CA GLY A 354 16.85 0.99 22.25
C GLY A 354 15.52 1.71 22.30
N LEU A 355 15.16 2.27 23.45
CA LEU A 355 13.90 2.99 23.61
C LEU A 355 13.83 4.15 22.60
N GLY A 356 12.97 4.01 21.59
CA GLY A 356 12.81 4.94 20.48
C GLY A 356 13.70 4.61 19.28
N ARG A 357 13.17 4.87 18.07
CA ARG A 357 13.87 4.82 16.77
C ARG A 357 15.37 5.12 16.93
N LYS A 358 16.27 4.15 16.65
CA LYS A 358 17.72 4.40 16.76
C LYS A 358 18.25 5.18 15.56
N PHE A 359 18.69 6.39 15.87
CA PHE A 359 19.82 7.08 15.22
C PHE A 359 21.14 6.33 15.52
N ASN A 360 22.12 6.41 14.62
CA ASN A 360 23.44 5.75 14.74
C ASN A 360 24.42 6.45 15.70
N GLN A 361 25.38 5.67 16.20
CA GLN A 361 26.34 5.88 17.31
C GLN A 361 27.31 7.09 17.22
N ARG A 362 27.24 7.93 16.18
CA ARG A 362 28.11 9.13 16.03
C ARG A 362 27.52 10.43 16.59
N GLN A 363 26.25 10.43 17.00
CA GLN A 363 25.64 11.58 17.69
C GLN A 363 25.91 11.62 19.21
N MET A 364 26.70 10.67 19.74
CA MET A 364 27.11 10.69 21.15
C MET A 364 28.33 11.58 21.45
N SER A 365 28.97 12.23 20.46
CA SER A 365 30.07 13.17 20.73
C SER A 365 29.62 14.60 21.05
N THR A 366 28.34 14.93 20.92
CA THR A 366 27.79 16.27 21.23
C THR A 366 27.12 16.38 22.60
N VAL A 367 27.18 15.33 23.43
CA VAL A 367 26.78 15.38 24.84
C VAL A 367 27.97 15.07 25.75
N SER A 368 29.12 15.71 25.49
CA SER A 368 30.07 16.02 26.56
C SER A 368 29.69 17.38 27.14
N ALA A 369 28.68 17.39 27.99
CA ALA A 369 28.53 18.44 28.98
C ALA A 369 28.39 17.74 30.32
N VAL A 370 29.48 17.86 31.10
CA VAL A 370 29.61 17.49 32.49
C VAL A 370 28.29 17.73 33.23
N SER A 371 27.72 16.69 33.81
CA SER A 371 26.58 16.83 34.72
C SER A 371 27.07 17.52 35.99
N GLU A 372 26.69 18.79 36.17
CA GLU A 372 26.73 19.46 37.48
C GLU A 372 25.75 18.76 38.45
N ASP A 373 26.06 18.86 39.73
CA ASP A 373 25.50 18.08 40.82
C ASP A 373 23.96 18.03 40.86
N PHE A 374 23.48 16.84 41.24
CA PHE A 374 22.09 16.46 41.43
C PHE A 374 21.35 17.40 42.40
N ASN A 375 20.37 18.16 41.89
CA ASN A 375 19.51 19.04 42.68
C ASN A 375 18.06 18.51 42.72
N VAL A 376 17.59 18.17 43.91
CA VAL A 376 16.24 17.61 44.16
C VAL A 376 15.11 18.55 43.70
N MET A 377 15.38 19.85 43.55
CA MET A 377 14.39 20.83 43.10
C MET A 377 14.14 20.83 41.58
N SER A 378 14.96 20.19 40.74
CA SER A 378 14.78 20.16 39.28
C SER A 378 13.94 18.98 38.76
N LEU A 379 13.54 18.05 39.63
CA LEU A 379 12.87 16.79 39.26
C LEU A 379 11.55 16.99 38.47
N HIS A 380 10.84 18.08 38.72
CA HIS A 380 9.58 18.42 38.04
C HIS A 380 9.77 19.04 36.65
N ALA A 381 10.94 19.61 36.36
CA ALA A 381 11.27 20.10 35.03
C ALA A 381 11.69 18.94 34.11
N ASP A 382 12.46 17.99 34.63
CA ASP A 382 12.95 16.85 33.86
C ASP A 382 11.86 15.83 33.52
N LYS A 383 10.86 15.61 34.37
CA LYS A 383 9.67 14.80 33.99
C LYS A 383 8.88 15.43 32.84
N ARG A 384 8.74 16.76 32.80
CA ARG A 384 8.11 17.48 31.67
C ARG A 384 8.93 17.40 30.39
N ARG A 385 10.26 17.45 30.51
CA ARG A 385 11.19 17.25 29.39
C ARG A 385 11.21 15.81 28.88
N LEU A 386 11.11 14.82 29.78
CA LEU A 386 11.04 13.38 29.46
C LEU A 386 9.70 13.00 28.80
N LEU A 387 8.57 13.60 29.22
CA LEU A 387 7.29 13.46 28.51
C LEU A 387 7.38 13.99 27.06
N ARG A 388 8.02 15.15 26.87
CA ARG A 388 8.34 15.71 25.54
C ARG A 388 9.23 14.80 24.69
N LYS A 389 10.15 14.06 25.33
CA LYS A 389 11.16 13.23 24.65
C LYS A 389 10.67 11.80 24.35
N ASN A 390 9.77 11.25 25.17
CA ASN A 390 9.32 9.87 25.06
C ASN A 390 7.94 9.71 24.39
N ALA A 391 7.09 10.74 24.34
CA ALA A 391 5.79 10.67 23.67
C ALA A 391 5.78 11.29 22.26
N GLY A 392 6.79 12.10 21.90
CA GLY A 392 6.76 12.92 20.68
C GLY A 392 5.57 13.89 20.64
N PRO A 393 5.55 14.88 19.73
CA PRO A 393 4.29 15.49 19.36
C PRO A 393 3.48 14.42 18.61
N ALA A 394 2.40 13.92 19.22
CA ALA A 394 1.39 13.20 18.47
C ALA A 394 0.68 14.22 17.56
N ILE A 395 1.30 14.52 16.41
CA ILE A 395 0.73 15.42 15.39
C ILE A 395 -0.63 14.80 14.99
N GLY A 396 -1.71 15.39 15.48
CA GLY A 396 -3.09 14.99 15.24
C GLY A 396 -3.90 14.47 16.44
N PHE A 397 -3.27 14.13 17.58
CA PHE A 397 -4.01 13.57 18.73
C PHE A 397 -4.05 14.48 19.96
N MET A 398 -2.98 15.24 20.22
CA MET A 398 -2.94 16.18 21.35
C MET A 398 -2.99 17.62 20.79
N PRO A 399 -4.02 18.41 21.14
CA PRO A 399 -4.26 19.70 20.50
C PRO A 399 -3.33 20.81 20.98
N ASP A 400 -2.63 20.62 22.11
CA ASP A 400 -1.69 21.57 22.71
C ASP A 400 -0.59 20.81 23.49
N ASP A 401 0.09 21.49 24.42
CA ASP A 401 1.18 20.93 25.24
C ASP A 401 0.72 20.22 26.51
N GLY A 402 -0.59 19.99 26.69
CA GLY A 402 -1.14 19.37 27.89
C GLY A 402 -1.27 20.31 29.10
N SER A 403 -1.10 21.63 28.90
CA SER A 403 -1.18 22.64 29.97
C SER A 403 -2.57 23.25 30.19
N GLY A 404 -3.56 22.86 29.39
CA GLY A 404 -4.95 23.29 29.50
C GLY A 404 -5.62 22.89 30.82
N LYS A 405 -6.81 23.43 31.05
CA LYS A 405 -7.59 23.18 32.27
C LYS A 405 -8.17 21.77 32.23
N VAL A 406 -7.95 20.98 33.28
CA VAL A 406 -8.46 19.60 33.42
C VAL A 406 -9.54 19.55 34.51
N GLU A 407 -10.70 19.00 34.19
CA GLU A 407 -11.77 18.66 35.12
C GLU A 407 -11.99 17.14 35.09
N ILE A 408 -11.66 16.44 36.17
CA ILE A 408 -11.80 14.98 36.28
C ILE A 408 -13.03 14.66 37.13
N ASN A 409 -13.94 13.85 36.59
CA ASN A 409 -15.10 13.35 37.31
C ASN A 409 -15.07 11.82 37.32
N ARG A 410 -15.35 11.20 38.46
CA ARG A 410 -15.59 9.77 38.59
C ARG A 410 -17.09 9.51 38.43
N ILE A 411 -17.44 8.41 37.76
CA ILE A 411 -18.82 7.98 37.63
C ILE A 411 -19.18 7.13 38.85
N GLU A 412 -20.09 7.62 39.68
CA GLU A 412 -20.67 6.90 40.81
C GLU A 412 -22.19 6.86 40.64
N ASN A 413 -22.81 5.68 40.69
CA ASN A 413 -24.27 5.53 40.60
C ASN A 413 -24.93 6.27 39.40
N PHE A 414 -24.27 6.28 38.23
CA PHE A 414 -24.69 7.01 37.02
C PHE A 414 -24.63 8.55 37.11
N GLU A 415 -24.03 9.10 38.17
CA GLU A 415 -23.78 10.54 38.33
C GLU A 415 -22.28 10.86 38.24
N LEU A 416 -21.97 12.11 37.86
CA LEU A 416 -20.60 12.61 37.76
C LEU A 416 -20.20 13.26 39.08
N GLU A 417 -19.29 12.61 39.79
CA GLU A 417 -18.72 13.13 41.04
C GLU A 417 -17.33 13.72 40.78
N PRO A 418 -17.09 15.00 41.13
CA PRO A 418 -15.80 15.63 40.90
C PRO A 418 -14.71 14.93 41.73
N VAL A 419 -13.60 14.61 41.08
CA VAL A 419 -12.44 14.01 41.73
C VAL A 419 -11.64 15.10 42.43
N ASP A 420 -11.17 14.80 43.64
CA ASP A 420 -10.30 15.69 44.40
C ASP A 420 -9.01 16.00 43.60
N GLU A 421 -8.66 17.28 43.47
CA GLU A 421 -7.52 17.72 42.67
C GLU A 421 -6.18 17.12 43.16
N SER A 422 -6.08 16.76 44.44
CA SER A 422 -4.89 16.13 45.02
C SER A 422 -4.58 14.73 44.47
N ILE A 423 -5.59 14.05 43.91
CA ILE A 423 -5.46 12.73 43.29
C ILE A 423 -5.60 12.78 41.77
N ASN A 424 -5.54 13.96 41.17
CA ASN A 424 -5.51 14.10 39.71
C ASN A 424 -4.32 13.31 39.12
N GLY A 425 -4.63 12.39 38.22
CA GLY A 425 -3.65 11.48 37.59
C GLY A 425 -3.61 10.07 38.19
N TYR A 426 -4.33 9.82 39.29
CA TYR A 426 -4.56 8.47 39.81
C TYR A 426 -5.93 7.97 39.32
N PHE A 427 -5.93 6.85 38.58
CA PHE A 427 -7.13 6.19 38.09
C PHE A 427 -7.22 4.80 38.69
N PHE A 428 -8.31 4.51 39.41
CA PHE A 428 -8.51 3.21 40.03
C PHE A 428 -9.23 2.26 39.07
N GLY A 429 -8.70 1.05 38.91
CA GLY A 429 -9.21 0.05 37.96
C GLY A 429 -10.62 -0.49 38.22
N GLY A 430 -11.24 -0.13 39.35
CA GLY A 430 -12.65 -0.45 39.63
C GLY A 430 -13.64 0.60 39.13
N ASP A 431 -13.16 1.76 38.72
CA ASP A 431 -13.99 2.94 38.47
C ASP A 431 -13.99 3.32 36.98
N SER A 432 -14.90 4.22 36.62
CA SER A 432 -14.89 4.89 35.31
C SER A 432 -14.83 6.40 35.51
N TYR A 433 -14.13 7.10 34.62
CA TYR A 433 -13.89 8.53 34.73
C TYR A 433 -14.24 9.26 33.44
N VAL A 434 -14.73 10.48 33.60
CA VAL A 434 -14.94 11.45 32.52
C VAL A 434 -14.03 12.63 32.78
N ILE A 435 -13.13 12.89 31.85
CA ILE A 435 -12.16 13.97 31.94
C ILE A 435 -12.48 15.00 30.89
N LYS A 436 -12.78 16.22 31.29
CA LYS A 436 -12.92 17.35 30.38
C LYS A 436 -11.64 18.16 30.39
N TYR A 437 -11.01 18.24 29.24
CA TYR A 437 -9.79 19.00 29.00
C TYR A 437 -10.11 20.22 28.14
N THR A 438 -9.91 21.42 28.68
CA THR A 438 -10.14 22.69 27.97
C THR A 438 -8.80 23.31 27.60
N TYR A 439 -8.64 23.66 26.32
CA TYR A 439 -7.41 24.21 25.76
C TYR A 439 -7.73 25.37 24.81
N GLU A 440 -6.75 26.23 24.55
CA GLU A 440 -6.90 27.39 23.67
C GLU A 440 -6.08 27.19 22.39
N ILE A 441 -6.74 27.33 21.24
CA ILE A 441 -6.06 27.42 19.93
C ILE A 441 -6.57 28.67 19.23
N ASP A 442 -5.65 29.50 18.75
CA ASP A 442 -5.93 30.71 17.97
C ASP A 442 -6.96 31.66 18.63
N GLY A 443 -6.89 31.84 19.95
CA GLY A 443 -7.80 32.72 20.70
C GLY A 443 -9.20 32.16 20.94
N ARG A 444 -9.43 30.87 20.66
CA ARG A 444 -10.71 30.19 20.89
C ARG A 444 -10.52 29.02 21.85
N GLU A 445 -11.34 29.01 22.91
CA GLU A 445 -11.43 27.87 23.80
C GLU A 445 -12.10 26.68 23.08
N LYS A 446 -11.46 25.53 23.20
CA LYS A 446 -11.96 24.24 22.74
C LYS A 446 -11.84 23.23 23.89
N TYR A 447 -12.53 22.10 23.77
CA TYR A 447 -12.45 21.05 24.77
C TYR A 447 -12.38 19.65 24.14
N ILE A 448 -11.71 18.73 24.82
CA ILE A 448 -11.75 17.30 24.59
C ILE A 448 -12.39 16.65 25.82
N VAL A 449 -13.27 15.68 25.60
CA VAL A 449 -13.82 14.84 26.67
C VAL A 449 -13.23 13.45 26.50
N TYR A 450 -12.48 12.99 27.49
CA TYR A 450 -11.96 11.63 27.56
C TYR A 450 -12.88 10.77 28.43
N PHE A 451 -13.13 9.56 27.97
CA PHE A 451 -13.77 8.51 28.74
C PHE A 451 -12.71 7.47 29.09
N TRP A 452 -12.45 7.31 30.39
CA TRP A 452 -11.59 6.25 30.88
C TRP A 452 -12.46 5.19 31.51
N GLN A 453 -12.42 3.98 30.95
CA GLN A 453 -13.13 2.82 31.45
C GLN A 453 -12.09 1.74 31.68
N CYS A 454 -12.00 1.21 32.89
CA CYS A 454 -11.17 0.06 33.12
C CYS A 454 -11.85 -1.19 32.54
N GLY A 455 -11.11 -1.98 31.75
CA GLY A 455 -11.57 -3.28 31.29
C GLY A 455 -11.68 -4.22 32.48
N ILE A 456 -12.90 -4.56 32.88
CA ILE A 456 -13.14 -5.65 33.81
C ILE A 456 -12.83 -6.95 33.05
N SER A 457 -11.76 -7.64 33.46
CA SER A 457 -11.42 -8.98 32.95
C SER A 457 -12.41 -10.03 33.42
#